data_AF-A0A5J4R5Q8-F1
#
_entry.id   AF-A0A5J4R5Q8-F1
#
_cell.length_a   1.000
_cell.length_b   1.000
_cell.length_c   1.000
_cell.angle_alpha   90.00
_cell.angle_beta   90.00
_cell.angle_gamma   90.00
#
_symmetry.space_group_name_H-M   'P 1'
#
loop_
_entity.id
_entity.type
_entity.pdbx_description
1 polymer ?
#
loop_
_entity_poly.entity_id
_entity_poly.type
_entity_poly.pdbx_seq_one_letter_code
_entity_poly.pdbx_strand_id
1 'polypeptide(L)'
;EQQEDENDGQLIIDEENLSSQLAKLNGTIKCQFPNKNLHNFIGQLRSSIDSVSLSIVEIGLGEQELLLKGSSLRSTAYSLGCVVYTGKESKVCLNQQKSHDKFSTLERRMNFAVLAQFIVLVSLLLFSAINSYLINV
;
A
#
# COMPACT_ATOMS: atom_id res chain seq x y z
N GLU A 1 11.74 33.82 37.10
CA GLU A 1 10.94 32.93 36.24
C GLU A 1 11.61 32.82 34.88
N GLN A 2 11.54 31.62 34.28
CA GLN A 2 11.87 31.35 32.88
C GLN A 2 10.65 31.65 32.01
N GLN A 3 10.84 32.26 30.85
CA GLN A 3 10.01 31.97 29.69
C GLN A 3 10.89 32.14 28.45
N GLU A 4 11.32 30.99 27.91
CA GLU A 4 12.07 30.85 26.67
C GLU A 4 11.14 31.17 25.51
N ASP A 5 11.57 32.11 24.67
CA ASP A 5 10.90 32.44 23.42
C ASP A 5 10.98 31.24 22.45
N GLU A 6 9.80 30.75 22.12
CA GLU A 6 9.45 29.75 21.10
C GLU A 6 9.85 30.27 19.71
N ASN A 7 11.15 30.23 19.41
CA ASN A 7 11.68 30.44 18.07
C ASN A 7 11.65 29.10 17.33
N ASP A 8 10.44 28.66 16.99
CA ASP A 8 10.25 27.68 15.91
C ASP A 8 10.79 28.32 14.63
N GLY A 9 12.05 27.99 14.33
CA GLY A 9 12.74 28.35 13.11
C GLY A 9 11.98 27.78 11.92
N GLN A 10 10.97 28.50 11.48
CA GLN A 10 10.34 28.32 10.20
C GLN A 10 11.42 28.61 9.16
N LEU A 11 12.09 27.56 8.70
CA LEU A 11 12.94 27.60 7.52
C LEU A 11 12.03 28.06 6.38
N ILE A 12 12.06 29.37 6.11
CA ILE A 12 11.50 29.95 4.90
C ILE A 12 12.34 29.36 3.78
N ILE A 13 11.87 28.25 3.24
CA ILE A 13 12.48 27.65 2.06
C ILE A 13 12.11 28.57 0.91
N ASP A 14 13.05 29.42 0.53
CA ASP A 14 13.01 30.13 -0.74
C ASP A 14 13.02 29.06 -1.83
N GLU A 15 11.86 28.84 -2.45
CA GLU A 15 11.62 27.81 -3.46
C GLU A 15 12.64 27.86 -4.62
N GLU A 16 13.18 29.07 -4.88
CA GLU A 16 14.22 29.33 -5.86
C GLU A 16 15.58 28.69 -5.50
N ASN A 17 15.99 28.73 -4.23
CA ASN A 17 17.28 28.17 -3.78
C ASN A 17 17.20 26.67 -3.44
N LEU A 18 16.00 26.14 -3.17
CA LEU A 18 15.80 24.76 -2.75
C LEU A 18 16.31 23.75 -3.77
N SER A 19 16.02 23.97 -5.06
CA SER A 19 16.43 23.09 -6.15
C SER A 19 17.95 22.88 -6.19
N SER A 20 18.71 23.97 -5.97
CA SER A 20 20.17 23.96 -5.96
C SER A 20 20.76 23.26 -4.73
N GLN A 21 20.08 23.34 -3.58
CA GLN A 21 20.49 22.65 -2.35
C GLN A 21 20.18 21.15 -2.43
N LEU A 22 19.02 20.78 -2.97
CA LEU A 22 18.66 19.38 -3.20
C LEU A 22 19.59 18.69 -4.21
N ALA A 23 20.04 19.42 -5.23
CA ALA A 23 21.01 18.89 -6.19
C ALA A 23 22.40 18.61 -5.57
N LYS A 24 22.76 19.32 -4.49
CA LYS A 24 24.00 19.11 -3.74
C LYS A 24 23.88 18.00 -2.69
N LEU A 25 22.67 17.59 -2.34
CA LEU A 25 22.44 16.53 -1.38
C LEU A 25 22.85 15.18 -1.98
N ASN A 26 23.95 14.62 -1.47
CA ASN A 26 24.42 13.29 -1.86
C ASN A 26 24.49 12.39 -0.63
N GLY A 27 23.79 11.27 -0.68
CA GLY A 27 23.76 10.29 0.40
C GLY A 27 23.15 8.98 -0.04
N THR A 28 23.40 7.94 0.74
CA THR A 28 22.82 6.62 0.54
C THR A 28 21.93 6.26 1.72
N ILE A 29 20.71 5.85 1.45
CA ILE A 29 19.78 5.34 2.46
C ILE A 29 19.84 3.82 2.43
N LYS A 30 20.21 3.21 3.55
CA LYS A 30 20.09 1.77 3.77
C LYS A 30 18.89 1.53 4.67
N CYS A 31 18.00 0.63 4.30
CA CYS A 31 16.84 0.29 5.11
C CYS A 31 16.63 -1.22 5.15
N GLN A 32 15.90 -1.68 6.15
CA GLN A 32 15.52 -3.09 6.26
C GLN A 32 14.66 -3.54 5.05
N PHE A 33 14.63 -4.84 4.78
CA PHE A 33 13.72 -5.41 3.79
C PHE A 33 12.24 -5.14 4.15
N PRO A 34 11.38 -4.96 3.13
CA PRO A 34 9.99 -4.62 3.34
C PRO A 34 9.27 -5.75 4.08
N ASN A 35 8.53 -5.40 5.14
CA ASN A 35 7.79 -6.36 5.97
C ASN A 35 6.39 -5.83 6.31
N LYS A 36 5.55 -6.70 6.88
CA LYS A 36 4.15 -6.41 7.22
C LYS A 36 3.99 -5.58 8.50
N ASN A 37 5.05 -5.44 9.30
CA ASN A 37 4.99 -4.71 10.55
C ASN A 37 5.00 -3.21 10.25
N LEU A 38 3.83 -2.58 10.36
CA LEU A 38 3.67 -1.14 10.11
C LEU A 38 4.60 -0.32 11.01
N HIS A 39 4.65 -0.68 12.29
CA HIS A 39 5.33 0.07 13.34
C HIS A 39 6.84 -0.19 13.47
N ASN A 40 7.38 -1.20 12.78
CA ASN A 40 8.81 -1.49 12.89
C ASN A 40 9.56 -1.01 11.65
N PHE A 41 10.27 0.11 11.71
CA PHE A 41 11.16 0.55 10.65
C PHE A 41 12.56 0.83 11.19
N ILE A 42 13.55 0.27 10.49
CA ILE A 42 14.96 0.47 10.76
C ILE A 42 15.62 0.90 9.45
N GLY A 43 16.16 2.12 9.45
CA GLY A 43 16.95 2.66 8.36
C GLY A 43 18.17 3.43 8.87
N GLN A 44 19.08 3.70 7.95
CA GLN A 44 20.27 4.48 8.20
C GLN A 44 20.55 5.34 6.95
N LEU A 45 20.56 6.66 7.14
CA LEU A 45 21.03 7.61 6.13
C LEU A 45 22.52 7.82 6.31
N ARG A 46 23.29 7.64 5.24
CA ARG A 46 24.72 7.93 5.18
C ARG A 46 24.94 9.10 4.24
N SER A 47 25.39 10.23 4.76
CA SER A 47 25.68 11.44 3.98
C SER A 47 27.14 11.85 4.15
N SER A 48 27.78 12.27 3.06
CA SER A 48 29.09 12.92 3.09
C SER A 48 28.89 14.43 3.10
N ILE A 49 29.21 15.09 4.22
CA ILE A 49 28.96 16.53 4.40
C ILE A 49 30.07 17.39 3.78
N ASP A 50 31.29 16.84 3.59
CA ASP A 50 32.39 17.61 3.05
C ASP A 50 33.33 16.77 2.18
N SER A 51 33.77 17.35 1.07
CA SER A 51 34.78 16.74 0.17
C SER A 51 36.20 16.73 0.79
N VAL A 52 36.40 17.46 1.90
CA VAL A 52 37.72 17.71 2.51
C VAL A 52 37.89 17.00 3.87
N SER A 53 36.81 16.87 4.67
CA SER A 53 36.81 16.07 5.89
C SER A 53 36.01 14.79 5.69
N LEU A 54 36.69 13.65 5.86
CA LEU A 54 36.17 12.29 5.74
C LEU A 54 35.13 11.90 6.83
N SER A 55 34.39 12.86 7.37
CA SER A 55 33.35 12.63 8.37
C SER A 55 32.06 12.20 7.67
N ILE A 56 31.84 10.89 7.65
CA ILE A 56 30.56 10.28 7.28
C ILE A 56 29.59 10.50 8.43
N VAL A 57 28.46 11.15 8.18
CA VAL A 57 27.38 11.25 9.16
C VAL A 57 26.39 10.13 8.91
N GLU A 58 26.19 9.29 9.92
CA GLU A 58 25.21 8.22 9.93
C GLU A 58 24.03 8.64 10.81
N ILE A 59 22.85 8.80 10.20
CA ILE A 59 21.62 9.17 10.90
C ILE A 59 20.72 7.92 10.93
N GLY A 60 20.36 7.47 12.13
CA GLY A 60 19.40 6.39 12.31
C GLY A 60 17.99 6.87 11.97
N LEU A 61 17.28 6.13 11.13
CA LEU A 61 15.89 6.39 10.77
C LEU A 61 15.00 5.35 11.46
N GLY A 62 14.06 5.82 12.26
CA GLY A 62 13.07 5.00 12.96
C GLY A 62 11.67 5.13 12.37
N GLU A 63 10.67 4.57 13.05
CA GLU A 63 9.27 4.63 12.63
C GLU A 63 8.74 6.07 12.45
N GLN A 64 9.15 6.99 13.33
CA GLN A 64 8.71 8.38 13.32
C GLN A 64 9.15 9.15 12.06
N GLU A 65 10.25 8.73 11.43
CA GLU A 65 10.81 9.32 10.21
C GLU A 65 10.26 8.66 8.92
N LEU A 66 9.36 7.68 9.05
CA LEU A 66 8.77 6.96 7.92
C LEU A 66 7.33 7.42 7.66
N LEU A 67 7.11 8.10 6.54
CA LEU A 67 5.76 8.38 6.04
C LEU A 67 5.22 7.19 5.23
N LEU A 68 4.08 6.66 5.66
CA LEU A 68 3.41 5.55 4.98
C LEU A 68 2.54 6.02 3.82
N LYS A 69 2.39 5.15 2.81
CA LYS A 69 1.44 5.37 1.72
C LYS A 69 0.02 5.52 2.28
N GLY A 70 -0.62 6.65 2.01
CA GLY A 70 -1.98 6.95 2.50
C GLY A 70 -2.01 7.80 3.77
N SER A 71 -0.86 8.16 4.34
CA SER A 71 -0.78 9.21 5.35
C SER A 71 -1.15 10.57 4.75
N SER A 72 -1.89 11.37 5.52
CA SER A 72 -2.21 12.76 5.16
C SER A 72 -1.36 13.69 6.00
N LEU A 73 -0.64 14.61 5.34
CA LEU A 73 0.07 15.69 6.01
C LEU A 73 -0.95 16.66 6.62
N ARG A 74 -0.73 17.08 7.86
CA ARG A 74 -1.58 18.06 8.57
C ARG A 74 -0.69 19.03 9.31
N SER A 75 -1.09 20.30 9.35
CA SER A 75 -0.37 21.35 10.09
C SER A 75 1.02 21.71 9.55
N THR A 76 1.32 21.36 8.29
CA THR A 76 2.54 21.82 7.57
C THR A 76 2.19 22.07 6.10
N ALA A 77 2.85 23.05 5.49
CA ALA A 77 2.56 23.47 4.11
C ALA A 77 3.11 22.48 3.07
N TYR A 78 4.31 21.94 3.29
CA TYR A 78 4.96 20.96 2.43
C TYR A 78 5.93 20.10 3.26
N SER A 79 6.34 18.96 2.69
CA SER A 79 7.37 18.09 3.25
C SER A 79 8.29 17.57 2.14
N LEU A 80 9.58 17.52 2.41
CA LEU A 80 10.56 16.91 1.51
C LEU A 80 10.97 15.54 2.05
N GLY A 81 11.12 14.56 1.17
CA GLY A 81 11.47 13.21 1.57
C GLY A 81 11.92 12.36 0.38
N CYS A 82 12.57 11.24 0.69
CA CYS A 82 13.00 10.26 -0.29
C CYS A 82 12.11 9.00 -0.23
N VAL A 83 11.75 8.45 -1.38
CA VAL A 83 10.92 7.25 -1.46
C VAL A 83 11.78 6.01 -1.25
N VAL A 84 11.58 5.32 -0.13
CA VAL A 84 12.32 4.08 0.22
C VAL A 84 11.62 2.78 -0.18
N TYR A 85 10.28 2.77 -0.22
CA TYR A 85 9.49 1.60 -0.63
C TYR A 85 8.47 1.99 -1.70
N THR A 86 8.32 1.15 -2.72
CA THR A 86 7.41 1.43 -3.85
C THR A 86 6.43 0.28 -4.10
N GLY A 87 5.27 0.60 -4.68
CA GLY A 87 4.30 -0.40 -5.15
C GLY A 87 3.92 -1.47 -4.12
N LYS A 88 4.16 -2.73 -4.48
CA LYS A 88 3.84 -3.93 -3.67
C LYS A 88 4.74 -4.09 -2.45
N GLU A 89 5.90 -3.44 -2.44
CA GLU A 89 6.85 -3.47 -1.33
C GLU A 89 6.51 -2.44 -0.25
N SER A 90 5.59 -1.51 -0.53
CA SER A 90 5.10 -0.60 0.50
C SER A 90 4.46 -1.40 1.64
N LYS A 91 4.77 -1.02 2.89
CA LYS A 91 4.26 -1.70 4.09
C LYS A 91 2.73 -1.81 4.10
N VAL A 92 2.04 -0.78 3.64
CA VAL A 92 0.58 -0.76 3.53
C VAL A 92 0.09 -1.81 2.54
N CYS A 93 0.74 -1.97 1.38
CA CYS A 93 0.40 -3.04 0.43
C CYS A 93 0.75 -4.43 0.96
N LEU A 94 1.81 -4.58 1.75
CA LEU A 94 2.13 -5.85 2.40
C LEU A 94 1.13 -6.22 3.51
N ASN A 95 0.53 -5.22 4.16
CA ASN A 95 -0.52 -5.40 5.16
C ASN A 95 -1.93 -5.52 4.55
N GLN A 96 -2.09 -5.31 3.25
CA GLN A 96 -3.38 -5.47 2.58
C GLN A 96 -3.75 -6.95 2.51
N GLN A 97 -4.99 -7.25 2.91
CA GLN A 97 -5.58 -8.55 2.66
C GLN A 97 -5.70 -8.74 1.14
N LYS A 98 -5.30 -9.92 0.66
CA LYS A 98 -5.43 -10.27 -0.76
C LYS A 98 -6.89 -10.08 -1.18
N SER A 99 -7.11 -9.37 -2.28
CA SER A 99 -8.46 -9.23 -2.83
C SER A 99 -9.00 -10.61 -3.16
N HIS A 100 -10.17 -10.91 -2.62
CA HIS A 100 -10.94 -12.09 -2.99
C HIS A 100 -11.96 -11.68 -4.06
N ASP A 101 -12.26 -12.60 -4.96
CA ASP A 101 -13.30 -12.39 -5.96
C ASP A 101 -14.65 -12.23 -5.27
N LYS A 102 -15.29 -11.09 -5.51
CA LYS A 102 -16.60 -10.77 -4.92
C LYS A 102 -17.68 -11.24 -5.88
N PHE A 103 -18.26 -12.40 -5.59
CA PHE A 103 -19.46 -12.85 -6.30
C PHE A 103 -20.71 -12.26 -5.66
N SER A 104 -21.64 -11.78 -6.49
CA SER A 104 -22.92 -11.27 -6.03
C SER A 104 -23.78 -12.42 -5.48
N THR A 105 -24.63 -12.12 -4.49
CA THR A 105 -25.64 -13.07 -4.00
C THR A 105 -26.58 -13.50 -5.12
N LEU A 106 -26.86 -12.63 -6.09
CA LEU A 106 -27.66 -12.93 -7.27
C LEU A 106 -26.96 -13.90 -8.21
N GLU A 107 -25.64 -13.75 -8.43
CA GLU A 107 -24.87 -14.68 -9.27
C GLU A 107 -24.88 -16.09 -8.66
N ARG A 108 -24.74 -16.19 -7.34
CA ARG A 108 -24.86 -17.47 -6.63
C ARG A 108 -26.26 -18.07 -6.77
N ARG A 109 -27.31 -17.25 -6.71
CA ARG A 109 -28.70 -17.68 -6.89
C ARG A 109 -29.01 -18.09 -8.32
N MET A 110 -28.43 -17.40 -9.30
CA MET A 110 -28.56 -17.72 -10.72
C MET A 110 -27.95 -19.08 -11.03
N ASN A 111 -26.76 -19.37 -10.48
CA ASN A 111 -26.15 -20.69 -10.65
C ASN A 111 -27.05 -21.81 -10.08
N PHE A 112 -27.70 -21.57 -8.94
CA PHE A 112 -28.68 -22.51 -8.38
C PHE A 112 -29.92 -22.66 -9.27
N ALA A 113 -30.43 -21.57 -9.85
CA ALA A 113 -31.56 -21.62 -10.76
C ALA A 113 -31.25 -22.38 -12.06
N VAL A 114 -30.04 -22.21 -12.61
CA VAL A 114 -29.56 -22.98 -13.78
C VAL A 114 -29.51 -24.47 -13.47
N LEU A 115 -28.97 -24.84 -12.30
CA LEU A 115 -28.94 -26.24 -11.85
C LEU A 115 -30.36 -26.80 -11.67
N ALA A 116 -31.27 -26.03 -11.05
CA ALA A 116 -32.67 -26.44 -10.89
C ALA A 116 -33.36 -26.65 -12.24
N GLN A 117 -33.11 -25.78 -13.22
CA GLN A 117 -33.67 -25.91 -14.57
C GLN A 117 -33.16 -27.17 -15.29
N PHE A 118 -31.88 -27.50 -15.14
CA PHE A 118 -31.33 -28.74 -15.69
C PHE A 118 -32.04 -29.98 -15.11
N ILE A 119 -32.27 -30.00 -13.80
CA ILE A 119 -32.99 -31.09 -13.13
C ILE A 119 -34.42 -31.23 -13.68
N VAL A 120 -35.16 -30.12 -13.78
CA VAL A 120 -36.53 -30.12 -14.32
C VAL A 120 -36.57 -30.63 -15.77
N LEU A 121 -35.63 -30.20 -16.60
CA LEU A 121 -35.54 -30.66 -17.99
C LEU A 121 -35.30 -32.17 -18.07
N VAL A 122 -34.36 -32.71 -17.29
CA VAL A 122 -34.11 -34.15 -17.23
C VAL A 122 -35.34 -34.91 -16.76
N SER A 123 -36.05 -34.42 -15.73
CA SER A 123 -37.29 -35.05 -15.26
C SER A 123 -38.37 -35.10 -16.33
N LEU A 124 -38.56 -34.02 -17.10
CA LEU A 124 -39.55 -33.98 -18.19
C LEU A 124 -39.20 -34.94 -19.33
N LEU A 125 -37.92 -35.04 -19.69
CA LEU A 125 -37.46 -35.97 -20.72
C LEU A 125 -37.68 -37.42 -20.28
N LEU A 126 -37.36 -37.75 -19.03
CA LEU A 126 -37.61 -39.09 -18.47
C LEU A 126 -39.10 -39.42 -18.47
N PHE A 127 -39.95 -38.48 -18.01
CA PHE A 127 -41.39 -38.67 -18.02
C PHE A 127 -41.94 -38.89 -19.43
N SER A 128 -41.50 -38.08 -20.38
CA SER A 128 -41.88 -38.21 -21.80
C SER A 128 -41.45 -39.56 -22.39
N ALA A 129 -40.23 -40.01 -22.07
CA ALA A 129 -39.71 -41.29 -22.56
C ALA A 129 -40.50 -42.48 -21.99
N ILE A 130 -40.81 -42.45 -20.69
CA ILE A 130 -41.61 -43.49 -20.01
C ILE A 130 -43.01 -43.55 -20.62
N ASN A 131 -43.66 -42.40 -20.81
CA ASN A 131 -45.00 -42.33 -21.39
C ASN A 131 -45.01 -42.87 -22.83
N SER A 132 -44.02 -42.48 -23.64
CA SER A 132 -43.90 -42.98 -25.02
C SER A 132 -43.63 -44.48 -25.08
N TYR A 133 -42.88 -45.02 -24.11
CA TYR A 133 -42.63 -46.46 -24.01
C TYR A 133 -43.91 -47.22 -23.63
N LEU A 134 -44.67 -46.72 -22.65
CA LEU A 134 -45.95 -47.32 -22.23
C LEU A 134 -47.02 -47.32 -23.33
N ILE A 135 -47.05 -46.30 -24.19
CA ILE A 135 -48.02 -46.21 -25.29
C ILE A 135 -47.66 -47.16 -26.45
N ASN A 136 -46.37 -47.46 -26.64
CA ASN A 136 -45.88 -48.30 -27.73
C ASN A 136 -45.74 -49.79 -27.35
N VAL A 137 -45.91 -50.11 -26.06
CA VAL A 137 -46.02 -51.48 -25.52
C VAL A 137 -47.49 -51.90 -25.51
#